data_AF-A0A520EPH5-F1
#
_entry.id   AF-A0A520EPH5-F1
#
_cell.length_a   1.000
_cell.length_b   1.000
_cell.length_c   1.000
_cell.angle_alpha   90.00
_cell.angle_beta   90.00
_cell.angle_gamma   90.00
#
_symmetry.space_group_name_H-M   'P 1'
#
loop_
_entity.id
_entity.type
_entity.pdbx_description
1 polymer ?
#
loop_
_entity_poly.entity_id
_entity_poly.type
_entity_poly.pdbx_seq_one_letter_code
_entity_poly.pdbx_strand_id
1 'polypeptide(L)'
;MDDVKGSGMDDAVSAALSYFDSVDPALAADARLGWDGLAAVSPPAGPTQHSVQTFLWIYLRHAAEGPDRAVDIARALGDLLERLGRVAYAEIARSGVTDELVRATDDAIWLQQYRAATEQSGIGAVDTELVTWQDAPTGVERAIVEKIGETLEVATIAGEFEPSKPGGRPLGVTARATRRRGVTDAVLTSDQGKNGTDDVLLEQLLDHRIELWSSYSAPRAELYLGLREALHEAVEPVYGCVRRLESFIGCIGDGVALTDAGYLPDDLVARIARTVFPVAERPQFVGRELDTDKV
;
A
#
# COMPACT_ATOMS: atom_id res chain seq x y z
N MET A 1 -19.23 4.27 -27.38
CA MET A 1 -18.51 3.52 -28.42
C MET A 1 -17.12 3.25 -27.87
N ASP A 2 -17.04 2.36 -26.88
CA ASP A 2 -15.81 2.10 -26.10
C ASP A 2 -15.83 0.64 -25.61
N ASP A 3 -15.81 -0.32 -26.54
CA ASP A 3 -15.77 -1.76 -26.23
C ASP A 3 -14.70 -2.52 -27.03
N VAL A 4 -13.83 -1.80 -27.74
CA VAL A 4 -12.90 -2.40 -28.73
C VAL A 4 -11.54 -2.75 -28.12
N LYS A 5 -11.18 -2.24 -26.93
CA LYS A 5 -9.87 -2.50 -26.31
C LYS A 5 -9.78 -3.84 -25.54
N GLY A 6 -10.89 -4.37 -25.02
CA GLY A 6 -10.92 -5.67 -24.31
C GLY A 6 -10.82 -6.89 -25.24
N SER A 7 -11.55 -6.86 -26.35
CA SER A 7 -11.66 -7.99 -27.30
C SER A 7 -10.32 -8.49 -27.83
N GLY A 8 -9.36 -7.61 -28.11
CA GLY A 8 -8.09 -8.01 -28.73
C GLY A 8 -7.14 -8.76 -27.78
N MET A 9 -7.16 -8.44 -26.48
CA MET A 9 -6.36 -9.17 -25.49
C MET A 9 -6.99 -10.54 -25.21
N ASP A 10 -8.31 -10.58 -25.07
CA ASP A 10 -9.05 -11.82 -24.82
C ASP A 10 -8.87 -12.82 -25.97
N ASP A 11 -8.90 -12.35 -27.22
CA ASP A 11 -8.63 -13.17 -28.40
C ASP A 11 -7.19 -13.71 -28.43
N ALA A 12 -6.20 -12.87 -28.09
CA ALA A 12 -4.80 -13.28 -28.03
C ALA A 12 -4.54 -14.32 -26.93
N VAL A 13 -5.15 -14.13 -25.76
CA VAL A 13 -5.10 -15.09 -24.64
C VAL A 13 -5.76 -16.41 -25.03
N SER A 14 -6.95 -16.36 -25.63
CA SER A 14 -7.67 -17.55 -26.09
C SER A 14 -6.85 -18.35 -27.11
N ALA A 15 -6.22 -17.67 -28.07
CA ALA A 15 -5.35 -18.29 -29.06
C ALA A 15 -4.09 -18.91 -28.41
N ALA A 16 -3.45 -18.21 -27.46
CA ALA A 16 -2.27 -18.71 -26.77
C ALA A 16 -2.59 -19.95 -25.92
N LEU A 17 -3.72 -19.94 -25.21
CA LEU A 17 -4.17 -21.08 -24.39
C LEU A 17 -4.60 -22.27 -25.24
N SER A 18 -5.24 -22.03 -26.40
CA SER A 18 -5.54 -23.10 -27.37
C SER A 18 -4.26 -23.76 -27.89
N TYR A 19 -3.19 -22.98 -28.09
CA TYR A 19 -1.89 -23.54 -28.45
C TYR A 19 -1.30 -24.37 -27.31
N PHE A 20 -1.32 -23.88 -26.06
CA PHE A 20 -0.85 -24.68 -24.92
C PHE A 20 -1.63 -25.97 -24.80
N ASP A 21 -2.96 -25.95 -24.94
CA ASP A 21 -3.81 -27.13 -24.83
C ASP A 21 -3.45 -28.20 -25.88
N SER A 22 -3.06 -27.76 -27.08
CA SER A 22 -2.60 -28.67 -28.14
C SER A 22 -1.24 -29.34 -27.87
N VAL A 23 -0.43 -28.78 -26.96
CA VAL A 23 0.93 -29.27 -26.63
C VAL A 23 0.93 -30.00 -25.28
N ASP A 24 0.34 -29.38 -24.26
CA ASP A 24 0.22 -29.86 -22.89
C ASP A 24 -1.07 -29.28 -22.25
N PRO A 25 -2.15 -30.08 -22.15
CA PRO A 25 -3.40 -29.65 -21.52
C PRO A 25 -3.26 -29.24 -20.04
N ALA A 26 -2.30 -29.81 -19.31
CA ALA A 26 -2.09 -29.43 -17.91
C ALA A 26 -1.50 -28.02 -17.81
N LEU A 27 -0.50 -27.71 -18.63
CA LEU A 27 0.04 -26.36 -18.76
C LEU A 27 -1.04 -25.34 -19.14
N ALA A 28 -1.93 -25.69 -20.06
CA ALA A 28 -3.02 -24.82 -20.47
C ALA A 28 -4.02 -24.53 -19.34
N ALA A 29 -4.37 -25.55 -18.55
CA ALA A 29 -5.23 -25.39 -17.38
C ALA A 29 -4.59 -24.48 -16.32
N ASP A 30 -3.29 -24.64 -16.07
CA ASP A 30 -2.55 -23.84 -15.10
C ASP A 30 -2.40 -22.39 -15.54
N ALA A 31 -2.07 -22.18 -16.81
CA ALA A 31 -1.98 -20.85 -17.41
C ALA A 31 -3.35 -20.16 -17.42
N ARG A 32 -4.45 -20.88 -17.65
CA ARG A 32 -5.82 -20.35 -17.56
C ARG A 32 -6.13 -19.90 -16.14
N LEU A 33 -5.89 -20.76 -15.14
CA LEU A 33 -6.13 -20.43 -13.74
C LEU A 33 -5.32 -19.19 -13.30
N GLY A 34 -4.05 -19.13 -13.70
CA GLY A 34 -3.19 -17.98 -13.47
C GLY A 34 -3.71 -16.70 -14.15
N TRP A 35 -4.15 -16.81 -15.41
CA TRP A 35 -4.70 -15.68 -16.15
C TRP A 35 -5.99 -15.15 -15.55
N ASP A 36 -6.94 -16.03 -15.20
CA ASP A 36 -8.22 -15.63 -14.64
C ASP A 36 -8.04 -14.92 -13.29
N GLY A 37 -7.12 -15.42 -12.46
CA GLY A 37 -6.75 -14.78 -11.20
C GLY A 37 -6.07 -13.41 -11.40
N LEU A 38 -5.16 -13.30 -12.37
CA LEU A 38 -4.51 -12.03 -12.73
C LEU A 38 -5.53 -11.02 -13.27
N ALA A 39 -6.44 -11.45 -14.15
CA ALA A 39 -7.46 -10.61 -14.75
C ALA A 39 -8.42 -10.05 -13.69
N ALA A 40 -8.75 -10.84 -12.66
CA ALA A 40 -9.61 -10.40 -11.56
C ALA A 40 -9.02 -9.25 -10.73
N VAL A 41 -7.69 -9.08 -10.73
CA VAL A 41 -6.99 -8.01 -9.98
C VAL A 41 -6.34 -6.97 -10.89
N SER A 42 -6.50 -7.09 -12.20
CA SER A 42 -5.96 -6.16 -13.18
C SER A 42 -6.97 -5.08 -13.56
N PRO A 43 -6.53 -3.87 -13.93
CA PRO A 43 -7.42 -2.87 -14.48
C PRO A 43 -7.97 -3.33 -15.86
N PRO A 44 -9.09 -2.74 -16.33
CA PRO A 44 -9.69 -3.11 -17.62
C PRO A 44 -8.77 -2.96 -18.84
N ALA A 45 -7.72 -2.13 -18.73
CA ALA A 45 -6.71 -1.94 -19.78
C ALA A 45 -5.71 -3.11 -19.91
N GLY A 46 -5.72 -4.05 -18.95
CA GLY A 46 -4.85 -5.22 -18.92
C GLY A 46 -3.88 -5.22 -17.73
N PRO A 47 -3.03 -6.25 -17.63
CA PRO A 47 -2.12 -6.41 -16.49
C PRO A 47 -1.09 -5.29 -16.35
N THR A 48 -0.81 -4.91 -15.11
CA THR A 48 0.25 -4.00 -14.69
C THR A 48 1.27 -4.79 -13.86
N GLN A 49 2.48 -4.27 -13.68
CA GLN A 49 3.44 -4.88 -12.75
C GLN A 49 2.83 -5.02 -11.34
N HIS A 50 2.05 -4.03 -10.91
CA HIS A 50 1.35 -4.07 -9.63
C HIS A 50 0.35 -5.24 -9.56
N SER A 51 -0.52 -5.40 -10.57
CA SER A 51 -1.52 -6.48 -10.54
C SER A 51 -0.89 -7.87 -10.64
N VAL A 52 0.21 -8.00 -11.39
CA VAL A 52 1.02 -9.23 -11.49
C VAL A 52 1.62 -9.60 -10.14
N GLN A 53 2.26 -8.66 -9.44
CA GLN A 53 2.84 -8.89 -8.12
C GLN A 53 1.76 -9.20 -7.08
N THR A 54 0.65 -8.44 -7.09
CA THR A 54 -0.48 -8.67 -6.20
C THR A 54 -1.08 -10.07 -6.39
N PHE A 55 -1.33 -10.50 -7.63
CA PHE A 55 -1.83 -11.84 -7.89
C PHE A 55 -0.84 -12.91 -7.42
N LEU A 56 0.41 -12.86 -7.89
CA LEU A 56 1.41 -13.90 -7.66
C LEU A 56 1.83 -13.99 -6.19
N TRP A 57 2.01 -12.86 -5.51
CA TRP A 57 2.62 -12.81 -4.18
C TRP A 57 1.60 -12.88 -3.05
N ILE A 58 0.35 -12.44 -3.28
CA ILE A 58 -0.71 -12.41 -2.27
C ILE A 58 -1.78 -13.45 -2.54
N TYR A 59 -2.39 -13.43 -3.73
CA TYR A 59 -3.59 -14.24 -3.97
C TYR A 59 -3.29 -15.69 -4.32
N LEU A 60 -2.24 -15.93 -5.08
CA LEU A 60 -1.90 -17.27 -5.56
C LEU A 60 -1.63 -18.26 -4.42
N ARG A 61 -1.05 -17.76 -3.31
CA ARG A 61 -0.82 -18.57 -2.10
C ARG A 61 -2.11 -19.18 -1.51
N HIS A 62 -3.24 -18.49 -1.70
CA HIS A 62 -4.56 -18.89 -1.19
C HIS A 62 -5.38 -19.62 -2.24
N ALA A 63 -5.17 -19.31 -3.51
CA ALA A 63 -5.92 -19.90 -4.62
C ALA A 63 -5.44 -21.32 -4.98
N ALA A 64 -4.17 -21.64 -4.70
CA ALA A 64 -3.59 -22.93 -5.04
C ALA A 64 -3.71 -23.97 -3.93
N GLU A 65 -3.75 -25.24 -4.33
CA GLU A 65 -3.72 -26.40 -3.42
C GLU A 65 -2.30 -26.70 -2.91
N GLY A 66 -1.65 -25.70 -2.32
CA GLY A 66 -0.31 -25.78 -1.76
C GLY A 66 0.79 -25.14 -2.62
N PRO A 67 2.02 -25.04 -2.07
CA PRO A 67 3.08 -24.21 -2.63
C PRO A 67 3.63 -24.72 -3.96
N ASP A 68 3.79 -26.04 -4.12
CA ASP A 68 4.27 -26.60 -5.41
C ASP A 68 3.27 -26.30 -6.54
N ARG A 69 1.97 -26.45 -6.24
CA ARG A 69 0.91 -26.15 -7.19
C ARG A 69 0.89 -24.67 -7.57
N ALA A 70 1.08 -23.79 -6.61
CA ALA A 70 1.18 -22.36 -6.85
C ALA A 70 2.40 -22.02 -7.72
N VAL A 71 3.53 -22.68 -7.54
CA VAL A 71 4.73 -22.49 -8.39
C VAL A 71 4.47 -22.94 -9.82
N ASP A 72 3.78 -24.07 -10.02
CA ASP A 72 3.42 -24.54 -11.36
C ASP A 72 2.48 -23.54 -12.07
N ILE A 73 1.48 -23.02 -11.36
CA ILE A 73 0.57 -21.98 -11.88
C ILE A 73 1.35 -20.70 -12.21
N ALA A 74 2.26 -20.25 -11.35
CA ALA A 74 3.08 -19.07 -11.59
C ALA A 74 3.95 -19.22 -12.84
N ARG A 75 4.58 -20.38 -13.03
CA ARG A 75 5.40 -20.68 -14.22
C ARG A 75 4.56 -20.73 -15.50
N ALA A 76 3.42 -21.42 -15.46
CA ALA A 76 2.50 -21.50 -16.59
C ALA A 76 1.95 -20.11 -17.00
N LEU A 77 1.61 -19.28 -16.02
CA LEU A 77 1.25 -17.88 -16.26
C LEU A 77 2.42 -17.09 -16.86
N GLY A 78 3.65 -17.32 -16.39
CA GLY A 78 4.86 -16.73 -16.98
C GLY A 78 5.02 -17.07 -18.46
N ASP A 79 4.84 -18.33 -18.82
CA ASP A 79 4.94 -18.78 -20.22
C ASP A 79 3.84 -18.17 -21.10
N LEU A 80 2.63 -18.03 -20.57
CA LEU A 80 1.54 -17.32 -21.24
C LEU A 80 1.89 -15.83 -21.45
N LEU A 81 2.35 -15.14 -20.40
CA LEU A 81 2.72 -13.73 -20.47
C LEU A 81 3.85 -13.48 -21.47
N GLU A 82 4.85 -14.34 -21.51
CA GLU A 82 5.94 -14.26 -22.49
C GLU A 82 5.41 -14.40 -23.92
N ARG A 83 4.51 -15.36 -24.16
CA ARG A 83 3.88 -15.55 -25.47
C ARG A 83 3.02 -14.37 -25.90
N LEU A 84 2.44 -13.64 -24.94
CA LEU A 84 1.71 -12.39 -25.17
C LEU A 84 2.65 -11.16 -25.31
N GLY A 85 3.97 -11.36 -25.29
CA GLY A 85 4.97 -10.29 -25.40
C GLY A 85 5.16 -9.47 -24.13
N ARG A 86 4.66 -9.95 -22.98
CA ARG A 86 4.79 -9.32 -21.65
C ARG A 86 6.00 -9.87 -20.90
N VAL A 87 7.17 -9.74 -21.51
CA VAL A 87 8.42 -10.36 -21.02
C VAL A 87 8.75 -9.96 -19.58
N ALA A 88 8.65 -8.67 -19.23
CA ALA A 88 8.94 -8.20 -17.87
C ALA A 88 8.00 -8.82 -16.81
N TYR A 89 6.73 -9.06 -17.16
CA TYR A 89 5.78 -9.70 -16.23
C TYR A 89 6.02 -11.20 -16.13
N ALA A 90 6.40 -11.85 -17.23
CA ALA A 90 6.79 -13.25 -17.25
C ALA A 90 8.04 -13.50 -16.38
N GLU A 91 9.00 -12.58 -16.39
CA GLU A 91 10.17 -12.63 -15.50
C GLU A 91 9.78 -12.58 -14.03
N ILE A 92 8.81 -11.75 -13.65
CA ILE A 92 8.30 -11.71 -12.27
C ILE A 92 7.66 -13.05 -11.91
N ALA A 93 6.80 -13.59 -12.77
CA ALA A 93 6.13 -14.88 -12.56
C ALA A 93 7.11 -16.04 -12.35
N ARG A 94 8.25 -16.03 -13.03
CA ARG A 94 9.28 -17.08 -12.95
C ARG A 94 10.46 -16.74 -12.03
N SER A 95 10.39 -15.61 -11.32
CA SER A 95 11.47 -15.15 -10.46
C SER A 95 11.64 -16.04 -9.22
N GLY A 96 12.87 -16.12 -8.70
CA GLY A 96 13.13 -16.75 -7.41
C GLY A 96 12.37 -16.09 -6.25
N VAL A 97 12.12 -14.77 -6.34
CA VAL A 97 11.31 -14.04 -5.36
C VAL A 97 9.88 -14.56 -5.32
N THR A 98 9.25 -14.80 -6.47
CA THR A 98 7.90 -15.38 -6.53
C THR A 98 7.90 -16.80 -5.96
N ASP A 99 8.89 -17.62 -6.28
CA ASP A 99 9.02 -18.99 -5.75
C ASP A 99 9.18 -18.98 -4.21
N GLU A 100 10.05 -18.11 -3.67
CA GLU A 100 10.25 -17.95 -2.23
C GLU A 100 8.97 -17.52 -1.51
N LEU A 101 8.27 -16.50 -2.03
CA LEU A 101 7.04 -15.98 -1.42
C LEU A 101 5.90 -16.99 -1.43
N VAL A 102 5.72 -17.71 -2.54
CA VAL A 102 4.68 -18.73 -2.65
C VAL A 102 4.95 -19.93 -1.74
N ARG A 103 6.22 -20.24 -1.47
CA ARG A 103 6.63 -21.34 -0.59
C ARG A 103 6.68 -20.97 0.89
N ALA A 104 6.59 -19.69 1.24
CA ALA A 104 6.59 -19.24 2.62
C ALA A 104 5.30 -19.67 3.32
N THR A 105 5.39 -20.64 4.22
CA THR A 105 4.24 -21.18 4.97
C THR A 105 3.97 -20.45 6.29
N ASP A 106 4.96 -19.72 6.81
CA ASP A 106 4.83 -18.89 7.99
C ASP A 106 4.43 -17.46 7.58
N ASP A 107 3.30 -16.98 8.09
CA ASP A 107 2.74 -15.68 7.70
C ASP A 107 3.64 -14.49 8.09
N ALA A 108 4.40 -14.58 9.19
CA ALA A 108 5.29 -13.51 9.63
C ALA A 108 6.54 -13.43 8.73
N ILE A 109 7.12 -14.58 8.39
CA ILE A 109 8.22 -14.68 7.43
C ILE A 109 7.77 -14.22 6.04
N TRP A 110 6.60 -14.71 5.58
CA TRP A 110 6.02 -14.28 4.31
C TRP A 110 5.84 -12.77 4.26
N LEU A 111 5.26 -12.17 5.31
CA LEU A 111 5.02 -10.73 5.36
C LEU A 111 6.33 -9.93 5.31
N GLN A 112 7.37 -10.38 6.00
CA GLN A 112 8.70 -9.75 5.94
C GLN A 112 9.29 -9.82 4.53
N GLN A 113 9.25 -10.99 3.90
CA GLN A 113 9.75 -11.20 2.53
C GLN A 113 8.96 -10.39 1.51
N TYR A 114 7.63 -10.35 1.64
CA TYR A 114 6.73 -9.62 0.76
C TYR A 114 7.03 -8.11 0.79
N ARG A 115 7.26 -7.54 1.98
CA ARG A 115 7.66 -6.12 2.13
C ARG A 115 8.98 -5.85 1.42
N ALA A 116 9.99 -6.68 1.67
CA ALA A 116 11.30 -6.53 1.03
C ALA A 116 11.21 -6.64 -0.50
N ALA A 117 10.44 -7.60 -1.01
CA ALA A 117 10.21 -7.77 -2.45
C ALA A 117 9.48 -6.58 -3.08
N THR A 118 8.46 -6.05 -2.41
CA THR A 118 7.68 -4.89 -2.87
C THR A 118 8.51 -3.61 -2.88
N GLU A 119 9.38 -3.43 -1.88
CA GLU A 119 10.31 -2.30 -1.85
C GLU A 119 11.31 -2.37 -3.01
N GLN A 120 11.87 -3.57 -3.25
CA GLN A 120 12.85 -3.85 -4.30
C GLN A 120 12.26 -3.77 -5.71
N SER A 121 10.98 -4.07 -5.89
CA SER A 121 10.32 -4.06 -7.20
C SER A 121 10.22 -2.67 -7.83
N GLY A 122 10.45 -1.61 -7.06
CA GLY A 122 10.46 -0.23 -7.55
C GLY A 122 9.08 0.41 -7.66
N ILE A 123 8.00 -0.35 -7.51
CA ILE A 123 6.62 0.12 -7.67
C ILE A 123 5.82 0.15 -6.36
N GLY A 124 6.39 -0.29 -5.24
CA GLY A 124 5.77 -0.07 -3.94
C GLY A 124 5.66 1.42 -3.60
N ALA A 125 4.51 1.83 -3.03
CA ALA A 125 4.36 3.15 -2.46
C ALA A 125 5.39 3.32 -1.33
N VAL A 126 6.18 4.40 -1.40
CA VAL A 126 7.23 4.68 -0.43
C VAL A 126 6.71 5.68 0.59
N ASP A 127 7.14 5.54 1.84
CA ASP A 127 6.86 6.56 2.85
C ASP A 127 7.47 7.90 2.41
N THR A 128 6.71 8.96 2.62
CA THR A 128 7.11 10.34 2.33
C THR A 128 6.92 11.21 3.56
N GLU A 129 7.23 12.49 3.47
CA GLU A 129 6.95 13.43 4.56
C GLU A 129 5.43 13.63 4.76
N LEU A 130 4.61 13.33 3.75
CA LEU A 130 3.16 13.46 3.81
C LEU A 130 2.47 12.24 4.40
N VAL A 131 3.02 11.04 4.18
CA VAL A 131 2.35 9.79 4.51
C VAL A 131 3.32 8.67 4.86
N THR A 132 2.96 7.91 5.90
CA THR A 132 3.47 6.55 6.14
C THR A 132 2.37 5.54 5.80
N TRP A 133 2.68 4.52 5.00
CA TRP A 133 1.69 3.56 4.49
C TRP A 133 1.35 2.45 5.49
N GLN A 134 0.10 1.97 5.45
CA GLN A 134 -0.26 0.76 6.19
C GLN A 134 0.43 -0.47 5.60
N ASP A 135 0.71 -1.46 6.46
CA ASP A 135 1.28 -2.73 6.04
C ASP A 135 0.37 -3.53 5.09
N ALA A 136 -0.95 -3.40 5.28
CA ALA A 136 -1.98 -4.07 4.49
C ALA A 136 -3.11 -3.06 4.19
N PRO A 137 -2.90 -2.15 3.23
CA PRO A 137 -3.86 -1.09 2.94
C PRO A 137 -5.15 -1.70 2.38
N THR A 138 -6.29 -1.14 2.78
CA THR A 138 -7.63 -1.56 2.33
C THR A 138 -8.40 -0.37 1.78
N GLY A 139 -9.58 -0.63 1.21
CA GLY A 139 -10.50 0.43 0.77
C GLY A 139 -9.85 1.46 -0.16
N VAL A 140 -9.97 2.74 0.22
CA VAL A 140 -9.44 3.89 -0.52
C VAL A 140 -7.91 3.91 -0.51
N GLU A 141 -7.27 3.61 0.63
CA GLU A 141 -5.80 3.60 0.73
C GLU A 141 -5.19 2.60 -0.25
N ARG A 142 -5.81 1.41 -0.39
CA ARG A 142 -5.39 0.41 -1.37
C ARG A 142 -5.45 0.94 -2.80
N ALA A 143 -6.55 1.59 -3.18
CA ALA A 143 -6.72 2.16 -4.52
C ALA A 143 -5.70 3.27 -4.83
N ILE A 144 -5.27 4.03 -3.81
CA ILE A 144 -4.22 5.04 -3.94
C ILE A 144 -2.85 4.36 -4.11
N VAL A 145 -2.53 3.35 -3.30
CA VAL A 145 -1.27 2.57 -3.43
C VAL A 145 -1.16 1.92 -4.81
N GLU A 146 -2.25 1.34 -5.32
CA GLU A 146 -2.34 0.81 -6.68
C GLU A 146 -2.00 1.88 -7.73
N LYS A 147 -2.62 3.07 -7.63
CA LYS A 147 -2.38 4.19 -8.56
C LYS A 147 -0.94 4.71 -8.49
N ILE A 148 -0.33 4.75 -7.30
CA ILE A 148 1.08 5.09 -7.13
C ILE A 148 1.96 4.05 -7.83
N GLY A 149 1.68 2.76 -7.64
CA GLY A 149 2.42 1.69 -8.28
C GLY A 149 2.36 1.74 -9.81
N GLU A 150 1.18 1.95 -10.37
CA GLU A 150 0.98 2.16 -11.81
C GLU A 150 1.77 3.38 -12.32
N THR A 151 1.79 4.47 -11.56
CA THR A 151 2.52 5.69 -11.95
C THR A 151 4.04 5.47 -11.89
N LEU A 152 4.54 4.76 -10.87
CA LEU A 152 5.96 4.40 -10.74
C LEU A 152 6.41 3.44 -11.85
N GLU A 153 5.54 2.53 -12.26
CA GLU A 153 5.78 1.64 -13.40
C GLU A 153 5.91 2.45 -14.70
N VAL A 154 4.98 3.36 -14.98
CA VAL A 154 5.06 4.24 -16.14
C VAL A 154 6.33 5.09 -16.12
N ALA A 155 6.70 5.66 -14.98
CA ALA A 155 7.94 6.42 -14.81
C ALA A 155 9.17 5.54 -15.08
N THR A 156 9.15 4.27 -14.65
CA THR A 156 10.23 3.32 -14.93
C THR A 156 10.36 3.03 -16.42
N ILE A 157 9.24 2.77 -17.10
CA ILE A 157 9.20 2.53 -18.56
C ILE A 157 9.68 3.77 -19.33
N ALA A 158 9.33 4.97 -18.86
CA ALA A 158 9.77 6.24 -19.43
C ALA A 158 11.26 6.55 -19.19
N GLY A 159 11.96 5.73 -18.39
CA GLY A 159 13.37 5.92 -18.07
C GLY A 159 13.63 7.02 -17.03
N GLU A 160 12.63 7.41 -16.24
CA GLU A 160 12.75 8.45 -15.20
C GLU A 160 13.76 8.10 -14.10
N PHE A 161 14.17 6.84 -14.01
CA PHE A 161 15.19 6.35 -13.07
C PHE A 161 16.53 6.01 -13.72
N GLU A 162 16.67 6.25 -15.03
CA GLU A 162 17.91 6.02 -15.77
C GLU A 162 18.88 7.21 -15.66
N PRO A 163 20.19 7.01 -15.91
CA PRO A 163 21.16 8.08 -15.97
C PRO A 163 20.78 9.14 -17.02
N SER A 164 20.97 10.42 -16.70
CA SER A 164 20.66 11.54 -17.62
C SER A 164 21.52 11.57 -18.90
N LYS A 165 22.56 10.75 -18.99
CA LYS A 165 23.41 10.60 -20.19
C LYS A 165 23.49 9.12 -20.57
N PRO A 166 23.39 8.76 -21.87
CA PRO A 166 23.63 7.40 -22.32
C PRO A 166 25.01 6.90 -21.85
N GLY A 167 25.05 5.72 -21.23
CA GLY A 167 26.27 5.14 -20.65
C GLY A 167 26.74 5.81 -19.34
N GLY A 168 25.93 6.71 -18.76
CA GLY A 168 26.19 7.31 -17.46
C GLY A 168 26.11 6.29 -16.33
N ARG A 169 26.68 6.65 -15.16
CA ARG A 169 26.57 5.82 -13.97
C ARG A 169 25.09 5.71 -13.54
N PRO A 170 24.59 4.53 -13.18
CA PRO A 170 23.26 4.35 -12.58
C PRO A 170 23.02 5.33 -11.44
N LEU A 171 21.77 5.77 -11.29
CA LEU A 171 21.38 6.57 -10.13
C LEU A 171 21.70 5.80 -8.84
N GLY A 172 22.30 6.50 -7.87
CA GLY A 172 22.51 5.93 -6.54
C GLY A 172 21.17 5.63 -5.85
N VAL A 173 21.19 4.69 -4.90
CA VAL A 173 19.99 4.24 -4.16
C VAL A 173 19.20 5.43 -3.57
N THR A 174 19.89 6.38 -2.93
CA THR A 174 19.26 7.59 -2.35
C THR A 174 18.59 8.48 -3.39
N ALA A 175 19.20 8.66 -4.56
CA ALA A 175 18.64 9.48 -5.64
C ALA A 175 17.39 8.82 -6.23
N ARG A 176 17.42 7.50 -6.40
CA ARG A 176 16.25 6.71 -6.84
C ARG A 176 15.11 6.80 -5.83
N ALA A 177 15.40 6.61 -4.55
CA ALA A 177 14.41 6.74 -3.48
C ALA A 177 13.79 8.15 -3.44
N THR A 178 14.61 9.20 -3.62
CA THR A 178 14.13 10.60 -3.67
C THR A 178 13.20 10.83 -4.86
N ARG A 179 13.53 10.33 -6.06
CA ARG A 179 12.65 10.44 -7.23
C ARG A 179 11.34 9.67 -7.02
N ARG A 180 11.39 8.46 -6.45
CA ARG A 180 10.19 7.67 -6.13
C ARG A 180 9.27 8.39 -5.15
N ARG A 181 9.83 9.02 -4.10
CA ARG A 181 9.05 9.87 -3.19
C ARG A 181 8.40 11.04 -3.92
N GLY A 182 9.15 11.74 -4.78
CA GLY A 182 8.59 12.82 -5.59
C GLY A 182 7.44 12.41 -6.50
N VAL A 183 7.51 11.23 -7.12
CA VAL A 183 6.39 10.66 -7.89
C VAL A 183 5.21 10.33 -6.98
N THR A 184 5.46 9.77 -5.80
CA THR A 184 4.42 9.44 -4.83
C THR A 184 3.70 10.70 -4.34
N ASP A 185 4.44 11.73 -3.94
CA ASP A 185 3.88 13.02 -3.53
C ASP A 185 3.10 13.68 -4.67
N ALA A 186 3.62 13.65 -5.90
CA ALA A 186 2.91 14.20 -7.05
C ALA A 186 1.58 13.49 -7.34
N VAL A 187 1.50 12.16 -7.15
CA VAL A 187 0.24 11.42 -7.26
C VAL A 187 -0.72 11.85 -6.15
N LEU A 188 -0.24 11.90 -4.91
CA LEU A 188 -1.04 12.29 -3.73
C LEU A 188 -1.62 13.69 -3.86
N THR A 189 -0.86 14.64 -4.40
CA THR A 189 -1.27 16.04 -4.57
C THR A 189 -1.92 16.32 -5.93
N SER A 190 -2.20 15.29 -6.74
CA SER A 190 -2.87 15.49 -8.04
C SER A 190 -4.39 15.61 -7.87
N ASP A 191 -5.00 16.58 -8.57
CA ASP A 191 -6.45 16.89 -8.58
C ASP A 191 -7.30 15.81 -9.31
N GLN A 192 -6.88 14.55 -9.30
CA GLN A 192 -7.51 13.46 -10.05
C GLN A 192 -8.00 12.38 -9.10
N GLY A 193 -9.03 12.71 -8.31
CA GLY A 193 -9.85 11.71 -7.64
C GLY A 193 -10.53 10.79 -8.67
N LYS A 194 -10.51 9.46 -8.44
CA LYS A 194 -11.43 8.54 -9.13
C LYS A 194 -12.83 8.92 -8.66
N ASN A 195 -13.55 9.75 -9.42
CA ASN A 195 -15.02 10.01 -9.41
C ASN A 195 -15.40 11.44 -9.84
N GLY A 196 -14.46 12.26 -10.31
CA GLY A 196 -14.78 13.64 -10.72
C GLY A 196 -15.09 14.56 -9.54
N THR A 197 -14.70 14.16 -8.33
CA THR A 197 -14.51 15.07 -7.21
C THR A 197 -13.17 15.77 -7.40
N ASP A 198 -13.15 17.09 -7.19
CA ASP A 198 -11.94 17.92 -7.23
C ASP A 198 -10.99 17.63 -6.04
N ASP A 199 -11.36 16.67 -5.18
CA ASP A 199 -10.64 16.36 -3.94
C ASP A 199 -9.31 15.66 -4.24
N VAL A 200 -8.26 16.19 -3.62
CA VAL A 200 -6.89 15.71 -3.73
C VAL A 200 -6.80 14.30 -3.12
N LEU A 201 -6.02 13.38 -3.71
CA LEU A 201 -5.93 11.99 -3.21
C LEU A 201 -5.44 11.92 -1.75
N LEU A 202 -4.62 12.88 -1.33
CA LEU A 202 -4.19 13.01 0.06
C LEU A 202 -5.38 13.25 1.02
N GLU A 203 -6.36 14.07 0.63
CA GLU A 203 -7.55 14.34 1.45
C GLU A 203 -8.44 13.09 1.55
N GLN A 204 -8.64 12.39 0.43
CA GLN A 204 -9.36 11.11 0.41
C GLN A 204 -8.70 10.06 1.31
N LEU A 205 -7.36 10.03 1.35
CA LEU A 205 -6.63 9.16 2.26
C LEU A 205 -6.85 9.53 3.73
N LEU A 206 -6.81 10.83 4.05
CA LEU A 206 -7.06 11.33 5.40
C LEU A 206 -8.48 10.98 5.86
N ASP A 207 -9.48 11.22 5.02
CA ASP A 207 -10.88 10.86 5.28
C ASP A 207 -11.05 9.38 5.55
N HIS A 208 -10.48 8.54 4.68
CA HIS A 208 -10.52 7.09 4.84
C HIS A 208 -9.88 6.64 6.16
N ARG A 209 -8.74 7.23 6.54
CA ARG A 209 -8.06 6.89 7.80
C ARG A 209 -8.81 7.36 9.03
N ILE A 210 -9.46 8.53 8.97
CA ILE A 210 -10.33 9.01 10.05
C ILE A 210 -11.56 8.10 10.19
N GLU A 211 -12.18 7.73 9.08
CA GLU A 211 -13.30 6.79 9.06
C GLU A 211 -12.90 5.44 9.66
N LEU A 212 -11.80 4.85 9.17
CA LEU A 212 -11.25 3.61 9.70
C LEU A 212 -10.96 3.70 11.20
N TRP A 213 -10.29 4.77 11.64
CA TRP A 213 -9.96 4.97 13.04
C TRP A 213 -11.21 5.09 13.92
N SER A 214 -12.21 5.85 13.48
CA SER A 214 -13.47 6.05 14.20
C SER A 214 -14.31 4.78 14.27
N SER A 215 -14.20 3.90 13.27
CA SER A 215 -14.90 2.61 13.22
C SER A 215 -14.42 1.61 14.29
N TYR A 216 -13.21 1.78 14.83
CA TYR A 216 -12.64 0.82 15.77
C TYR A 216 -13.37 0.78 17.14
N SER A 217 -14.10 1.83 17.54
CA SER A 217 -14.88 1.82 18.80
C SER A 217 -15.86 2.98 18.91
N ALA A 218 -16.95 2.82 19.68
CA ALA A 218 -17.93 3.88 19.92
C ALA A 218 -17.33 5.18 20.51
N PRO A 219 -16.40 5.16 21.48
CA PRO A 219 -15.77 6.39 21.98
C PRO A 219 -14.98 7.16 20.92
N ARG A 220 -14.33 6.46 19.98
CA ARG A 220 -13.62 7.13 18.86
C ARG A 220 -14.60 7.77 17.89
N ALA A 221 -15.73 7.12 17.62
CA ALA A 221 -16.80 7.67 16.79
C ALA A 221 -17.40 8.95 17.43
N GLU A 222 -17.68 8.92 18.73
CA GLU A 222 -18.18 10.10 19.47
C GLU A 222 -17.15 11.25 19.48
N LEU A 223 -15.87 10.93 19.70
CA LEU A 223 -14.80 11.93 19.63
C LEU A 223 -14.69 12.56 18.23
N TYR A 224 -14.77 11.76 17.16
CA TYR A 224 -14.77 12.29 15.80
C TYR A 224 -15.99 13.18 15.53
N LEU A 225 -17.19 12.75 15.92
CA LEU A 225 -18.42 13.54 15.73
C LEU A 225 -18.30 14.93 16.37
N GLY A 226 -17.69 15.04 17.56
CA GLY A 226 -17.46 16.31 18.23
C GLY A 226 -16.39 17.20 17.59
N LEU A 227 -15.49 16.64 16.77
CA LEU A 227 -14.35 17.34 16.16
C LEU A 227 -14.44 17.51 14.65
N ARG A 228 -15.43 16.89 14.00
CA ARG A 228 -15.52 16.75 12.54
C ARG A 228 -15.39 18.08 11.80
N GLU A 229 -16.19 19.08 12.16
CA GLU A 229 -16.14 20.40 11.49
C GLU A 229 -14.77 21.06 11.67
N ALA A 230 -14.26 21.09 12.90
CA ALA A 230 -12.97 21.70 13.21
C ALA A 230 -11.78 20.99 12.52
N LEU A 231 -11.88 19.68 12.30
CA LEU A 231 -10.84 18.90 11.61
C LEU A 231 -10.81 19.19 10.10
N HIS A 232 -11.97 19.34 9.46
CA HIS A 232 -12.08 19.54 8.01
C HIS A 232 -11.98 20.99 7.57
N GLU A 233 -12.28 21.96 8.44
CA GLU A 233 -12.16 23.39 8.15
C GLU A 233 -10.78 23.99 8.51
N ALA A 234 -9.92 23.26 9.24
CA ALA A 234 -8.63 23.77 9.69
C ALA A 234 -7.62 23.90 8.53
N VAL A 235 -7.40 25.14 8.08
CA VAL A 235 -6.46 25.43 6.97
C VAL A 235 -4.99 25.26 7.38
N GLU A 236 -4.63 25.58 8.63
CA GLU A 236 -3.31 25.32 9.21
C GLU A 236 -3.39 25.15 10.73
N PRO A 237 -2.73 24.13 11.32
CA PRO A 237 -2.70 23.97 12.77
C PRO A 237 -1.87 25.10 13.41
N VAL A 238 -2.38 25.70 14.49
CA VAL A 238 -1.64 26.71 15.26
C VAL A 238 -0.28 26.12 15.68
N TYR A 239 0.83 26.78 15.33
CA TYR A 239 2.20 26.27 15.55
C TYR A 239 2.47 25.80 17.00
N GLY A 240 1.91 26.50 17.99
CA GLY A 240 2.00 26.09 19.39
C GLY A 240 1.29 24.77 19.72
N CYS A 241 0.22 24.42 19.01
CA CYS A 241 -0.44 23.12 19.12
C CYS A 241 0.41 22.01 18.50
N VAL A 242 1.00 22.24 17.32
CA VAL A 242 1.89 21.27 16.66
C VAL A 242 3.08 20.93 17.54
N ARG A 243 3.79 21.94 18.07
CA ARG A 243 4.92 21.73 18.97
C ARG A 243 4.56 20.97 20.25
N ARG A 244 3.36 21.20 20.78
CA ARG A 244 2.86 20.49 21.96
C ARG A 244 2.59 19.03 21.63
N LEU A 245 1.97 18.76 20.48
CA LEU A 245 1.74 17.40 20.00
C LEU A 245 3.06 16.66 19.72
N GLU A 246 4.02 17.30 19.06
CA GLU A 246 5.37 16.73 18.86
C GLU A 246 6.04 16.39 20.20
N SER A 247 5.95 17.29 21.19
CA SER A 247 6.52 17.06 22.52
C SER A 247 5.79 15.94 23.27
N PHE A 248 4.47 15.82 23.09
CA PHE A 248 3.66 14.74 23.64
C PHE A 248 4.06 13.39 23.03
N ILE A 249 4.12 13.30 21.70
CA ILE A 249 4.53 12.09 20.97
C ILE A 249 5.98 11.74 21.33
N GLY A 250 6.87 12.72 21.41
CA GLY A 250 8.26 12.53 21.84
C GLY A 250 8.39 12.00 23.27
N CYS A 251 7.42 12.28 24.17
CA CYS A 251 7.38 11.67 25.49
C CYS A 251 6.97 10.18 25.44
N ILE A 252 6.22 9.75 24.43
CA ILE A 252 5.80 8.36 24.24
C ILE A 252 6.91 7.55 23.58
N GLY A 253 7.64 8.15 22.63
CA GLY A 253 8.72 7.47 21.89
C GLY A 253 8.18 6.34 21.01
N ASP A 254 8.88 5.20 20.98
CA ASP A 254 8.53 4.03 20.15
C ASP A 254 7.34 3.23 20.69
N GLY A 255 6.80 3.63 21.86
CA GLY A 255 5.66 2.98 22.49
C GLY A 255 5.80 2.93 24.01
N VAL A 256 4.67 2.83 24.68
CA VAL A 256 4.61 2.68 26.14
C VAL A 256 3.69 1.52 26.50
N ALA A 257 4.10 0.71 27.47
CA ALA A 257 3.21 -0.25 28.09
C ALA A 257 2.12 0.50 28.85
N LEU A 258 0.87 0.27 28.48
CA LEU A 258 -0.27 0.80 29.22
C LEU A 258 -0.37 0.10 30.59
N THR A 259 -1.07 0.74 31.53
CA THR A 259 -1.45 0.09 32.79
C THR A 259 -2.41 -1.08 32.51
N ASP A 260 -2.65 -1.94 33.50
CA ASP A 260 -3.61 -3.05 33.38
C ASP A 260 -5.04 -2.58 33.02
N ALA A 261 -5.36 -1.32 33.33
CA ALA A 261 -6.62 -0.67 33.00
C ALA A 261 -6.60 0.07 31.63
N GLY A 262 -5.50 0.02 30.88
CA GLY A 262 -5.36 0.63 29.56
C GLY A 262 -5.00 2.11 29.56
N TYR A 263 -4.56 2.67 30.68
CA TYR A 263 -4.14 4.08 30.79
C TYR A 263 -2.64 4.26 30.54
N LEU A 264 -2.21 5.49 30.28
CA LEU A 264 -0.80 5.85 30.30
C LEU A 264 -0.25 5.77 31.74
N PRO A 265 0.98 5.25 31.95
CA PRO A 265 1.62 5.25 33.27
C PRO A 265 1.70 6.65 33.90
N ASP A 266 1.45 6.75 35.21
CA ASP A 266 1.40 8.03 35.93
C ASP A 266 2.68 8.86 35.81
N ASP A 267 3.84 8.20 35.80
CA ASP A 267 5.14 8.84 35.63
C ASP A 267 5.30 9.45 34.23
N LEU A 268 4.77 8.77 33.21
CA LEU A 268 4.67 9.29 31.85
C LEU A 268 3.70 10.47 31.78
N VAL A 269 2.50 10.37 32.37
CA VAL A 269 1.55 11.50 32.40
C VAL A 269 2.16 12.71 33.11
N ALA A 270 2.89 12.50 34.21
CA ALA A 270 3.58 13.58 34.92
C ALA A 270 4.70 14.21 34.08
N ARG A 271 5.43 13.40 33.32
CA ARG A 271 6.44 13.89 32.37
C ARG A 271 5.80 14.71 31.26
N ILE A 272 4.73 14.20 30.65
CA ILE A 272 3.95 14.89 29.61
C ILE A 272 3.44 16.22 30.15
N ALA A 273 2.78 16.23 31.31
CA ALA A 273 2.24 17.43 31.95
C ALA A 273 3.31 18.51 32.12
N ARG A 274 4.53 18.13 32.56
CA ARG A 274 5.63 19.08 32.74
C ARG A 274 6.25 19.59 31.44
N THR A 275 6.29 18.74 30.40
CA THR A 275 7.03 18.98 29.16
C THR A 275 6.16 19.69 28.11
N VAL A 276 4.89 19.32 28.03
CA VAL A 276 3.95 19.79 27.00
C VAL A 276 3.22 21.06 27.44
N PHE A 277 2.85 21.17 28.72
CA PHE A 277 2.02 22.27 29.20
C PHE A 277 2.85 23.32 29.95
N PRO A 278 2.66 24.61 29.65
CA PRO A 278 3.24 25.69 30.46
C PRO A 278 2.69 25.61 31.88
N VAL A 279 3.43 26.12 32.87
CA VAL A 279 3.13 25.97 34.31
C VAL A 279 1.68 26.36 34.66
N ALA A 280 1.15 27.40 34.01
CA ALA A 280 -0.22 27.89 34.24
C ALA A 280 -1.32 26.97 33.69
N GLU A 281 -1.01 26.10 32.73
CA GLU A 281 -1.94 25.18 32.06
C GLU A 281 -1.75 23.72 32.48
N ARG A 282 -0.82 23.46 33.43
CA ARG A 282 -0.55 22.09 33.87
C ARG A 282 -1.81 21.50 34.52
N PRO A 283 -2.19 20.25 34.17
CA PRO A 283 -3.27 19.55 34.83
C PRO A 283 -3.03 19.55 36.35
N GLN A 284 -4.02 20.00 37.12
CA GLN A 284 -3.94 20.02 38.58
C GLN A 284 -3.93 18.61 39.18
N PHE A 285 -4.48 17.65 38.46
CA PHE A 285 -4.49 16.23 38.80
C PHE A 285 -3.78 15.45 37.68
N VAL A 286 -2.71 14.77 38.05
CA VAL A 286 -1.95 13.87 37.20
C VAL A 286 -2.03 12.51 37.90
N GLY A 287 -2.59 11.49 37.24
CA GLY A 287 -2.65 10.13 37.79
C GLY A 287 -3.83 9.83 38.74
N ARG A 288 -5.00 10.42 38.50
CA ARG A 288 -6.25 9.80 38.97
C ARG A 288 -7.10 9.50 37.76
N GLU A 289 -7.52 8.25 37.64
CA GLU A 289 -8.64 7.85 36.80
C GLU A 289 -9.79 8.82 37.08
N LEU A 290 -10.03 9.71 36.14
CA LEU A 290 -11.27 10.45 36.11
C LEU A 290 -12.23 9.49 35.43
N ASP A 291 -13.12 8.85 36.22
CA ASP A 291 -14.31 8.24 35.65
C ASP A 291 -14.96 9.30 34.77
N THR A 292 -14.82 9.16 33.46
CA THR A 292 -15.64 9.88 32.50
C THR A 292 -17.00 9.21 32.53
N ASP A 293 -17.67 9.31 33.67
CA ASP A 293 -19.09 9.01 33.76
C ASP A 293 -19.78 9.87 32.71
N LYS A 294 -20.55 9.18 31.88
CA LYS A 294 -21.28 9.67 30.71
C LYS A 294 -21.79 11.11 30.92
N VAL A 295 -21.26 12.04 30.13
CA VAL A 295 -21.97 13.29 29.80
C VAL A 295 -22.80 13.03 28.56
#